data_AF-A0A925B2Q2-F1
#
_entry.id   AF-A0A925B2Q2-F1
#
_cell.length_a   1.000
_cell.length_b   1.000
_cell.length_c   1.000
_cell.angle_alpha   90.00
_cell.angle_beta   90.00
_cell.angle_gamma   90.00
#
_symmetry.space_group_name_H-M   'P 1'
#
loop_
_entity.id
_entity.type
_entity.pdbx_description
1 polymer ?
#
loop_
_entity_poly.entity_id
_entity_poly.type
_entity_poly.pdbx_seq_one_letter_code
_entity_poly.pdbx_strand_id
1 'polypeptide(L)'
;MLKKLRERKKDLQTSEKALSDLAENTNGEIFLPETREEMLEKSALVARIIDSSYVVTYVPKRALSEVEKAEERNIEVSSRRAGLIVQAKRKLIVEPENR
;
A
#
# COMPACT_ATOMS: atom_id res chain seq x y z
N MET A 1 25.93 12.74 23.07
CA MET A 1 24.51 12.37 23.31
C MET A 1 23.57 13.03 22.30
N LEU A 2 23.61 14.37 22.13
CA LEU A 2 22.79 15.11 21.15
C LEU A 2 22.92 14.65 19.69
N LYS A 3 24.12 14.30 19.23
CA LYS A 3 24.35 13.80 17.85
C LYS A 3 23.58 12.49 17.58
N LYS A 4 23.67 11.52 18.50
CA LYS A 4 22.94 10.24 18.42
C LYS A 4 21.42 10.43 18.43
N LEU A 5 20.90 11.39 19.20
CA LEU A 5 19.47 11.70 19.22
C LEU A 5 19.00 12.32 17.89
N ARG A 6 19.82 13.18 17.28
CA ARG A 6 19.53 13.76 15.95
C ARG A 6 19.57 12.71 14.84
N GLU A 7 20.56 11.83 14.86
CA GLU A 7 20.66 10.68 13.94
C GLU A 7 19.42 9.80 14.05
N ARG A 8 19.06 9.39 15.27
CA ARG A 8 17.84 8.59 15.51
C ARG A 8 16.56 9.28 15.05
N LYS A 9 16.43 10.59 15.26
CA LYS A 9 15.28 11.35 14.75
C LYS A 9 15.21 11.32 13.22
N LYS A 10 16.34 11.50 12.54
CA LYS A 10 16.42 11.47 11.08
C LYS A 10 16.06 10.08 10.52
N ASP A 11 16.53 9.03 11.19
CA ASP A 11 16.22 7.65 10.81
C ASP A 11 14.73 7.34 10.95
N LEU A 12 14.10 7.81 12.03
CA LEU A 12 12.65 7.67 12.24
C LEU A 12 11.85 8.40 11.16
N GLN A 13 12.20 9.65 10.82
CA GLN A 13 11.53 10.41 9.77
C GLN A 13 11.67 9.76 8.39
N THR A 14 12.83 9.16 8.11
CA THR A 14 13.08 8.44 6.86
C THR A 14 12.22 7.17 6.78
N SER A 15 12.11 6.45 7.90
CA SER A 15 11.30 5.24 8.01
C SER A 15 9.81 5.54 7.88
N GLU A 16 9.33 6.60 8.54
CA GLU A 16 7.94 7.07 8.46
C GLU A 16 7.56 7.42 7.01
N LYS A 17 8.42 8.17 6.31
CA LYS A 17 8.21 8.49 4.90
C LYS A 17 8.14 7.22 4.04
N ALA A 18 9.10 6.31 4.19
CA ALA A 18 9.12 5.08 3.40
C ALA A 18 7.87 4.21 3.63
N LEU A 19 7.37 4.13 4.87
CA LEU A 19 6.15 3.40 5.19
C LEU A 19 4.90 4.10 4.65
N SER A 20 4.88 5.43 4.65
CA SER A 20 3.78 6.22 4.09
C SER A 20 3.71 6.05 2.57
N ASP A 21 4.85 6.16 1.88
CA ASP A 21 4.97 5.91 0.44
C ASP A 21 4.53 4.47 0.11
N LEU A 22 4.88 3.49 0.94
CA LEU A 22 4.45 2.10 0.76
C LEU A 22 2.93 1.95 0.89
N ALA A 23 2.33 2.55 1.92
CA ALA A 23 0.88 2.51 2.12
C ALA A 23 0.15 3.14 0.92
N GLU A 24 0.59 4.32 0.46
CA GLU A 24 0.02 5.00 -0.70
C GLU A 24 0.14 4.18 -1.99
N ASN A 25 1.29 3.51 -2.19
CA ASN A 25 1.52 2.67 -3.36
C ASN A 25 0.70 1.38 -3.35
N THR A 26 0.43 0.83 -2.16
CA THR A 26 -0.37 -0.38 -1.97
C THR A 26 -1.86 -0.10 -1.78
N ASN A 27 -2.27 1.18 -1.85
CA ASN A 27 -3.63 1.62 -1.54
C ASN A 27 -4.08 1.17 -0.14
N GLY A 28 -3.13 1.08 0.78
CA GLY A 28 -3.36 0.93 2.21
C GLY A 28 -3.47 2.29 2.88
N GLU A 29 -3.97 2.28 4.11
CA GLU A 29 -4.10 3.48 4.94
C GLU A 29 -3.11 3.39 6.10
N ILE A 30 -2.36 4.47 6.34
CA ILE A 30 -1.44 4.57 7.48
C ILE A 30 -2.08 5.43 8.58
N PHE A 31 -2.10 4.90 9.79
CA PHE A 31 -2.63 5.60 10.96
C PHE A 31 -1.48 5.99 11.88
N LEU A 32 -1.25 7.29 12.04
CA LEU A 32 -0.24 7.87 12.94
C LEU A 32 -0.95 8.59 14.12
N PRO A 33 -1.53 7.86 15.08
CA PRO A 33 -2.15 8.50 16.24
C PRO A 33 -1.12 9.18 17.14
N GLU A 34 -1.42 10.40 17.58
CA GLU A 34 -0.56 11.16 18.50
C GLU A 34 -0.95 10.94 19.96
N THR A 35 -2.17 10.50 20.21
CA THR A 35 -2.72 10.26 21.55
C THR A 35 -3.20 8.82 21.73
N ARG A 36 -3.33 8.41 22.99
CA ARG A 36 -3.84 7.07 23.32
C ARG A 36 -5.32 6.94 22.96
N GLU A 37 -6.10 7.97 23.20
CA GLU A 37 -7.52 8.02 22.85
C GLU A 37 -7.74 7.85 21.34
N GLU A 38 -6.97 8.59 20.53
CA GLU A 38 -7.00 8.47 19.06
C GLU A 38 -6.56 7.09 18.59
N MET A 39 -5.57 6.50 19.24
CA MET A 39 -5.13 5.13 18.94
C MET A 39 -6.25 4.11 19.19
N LEU A 40 -6.99 4.23 20.30
CA LEU A 40 -8.12 3.34 20.59
C LEU A 40 -9.26 3.50 19.57
N GLU A 41 -9.57 4.72 19.17
CA GLU A 41 -10.59 5.01 18.15
C GLU A 41 -10.20 4.43 16.78
N LYS A 42 -8.96 4.71 16.34
CA LYS A 42 -8.43 4.21 15.06
C LYS A 42 -8.30 2.68 15.05
N SER A 43 -8.02 2.06 16.20
CA SER A 43 -7.94 0.58 16.29
C SER A 43 -9.24 -0.10 15.89
N ALA A 44 -10.40 0.45 16.30
CA ALA A 44 -11.70 -0.09 15.90
C ALA A 44 -11.99 0.11 14.40
N LEU A 45 -11.49 1.19 13.80
CA LEU A 45 -11.55 1.39 12.35
C LEU A 45 -10.68 0.37 11.61
N VAL A 46 -9.44 0.14 12.06
CA VAL A 46 -8.53 -0.85 11.49
C VAL A 46 -9.14 -2.26 11.52
N ALA A 47 -9.75 -2.66 12.65
CA ALA A 47 -10.43 -3.95 12.75
C ALA A 47 -11.53 -4.11 11.67
N ARG A 48 -12.36 -3.07 11.46
CA ARG A 48 -13.40 -3.07 10.42
C ARG A 48 -12.81 -3.13 9.01
N ILE A 49 -11.69 -2.44 8.75
CA ILE A 49 -11.00 -2.49 7.46
C ILE A 49 -10.51 -3.92 7.20
N ILE A 50 -9.90 -4.57 8.21
CA ILE A 50 -9.42 -5.96 8.09
C ILE A 50 -10.59 -6.91 7.80
N ASP A 51 -11.69 -6.80 8.56
CA ASP A 51 -12.88 -7.66 8.38
C ASP A 51 -13.57 -7.48 7.02
N SER A 52 -13.39 -6.31 6.39
CA SER A 52 -13.97 -5.98 5.08
C SER A 52 -12.99 -6.08 3.90
N SER A 53 -11.75 -6.49 4.15
CA SER A 53 -10.70 -6.60 3.13
C SER A 53 -10.77 -7.94 2.38
N TYR A 54 -10.76 -7.87 1.05
CA TYR A 54 -10.72 -9.04 0.18
C TYR A 54 -9.48 -9.01 -0.72
N VAL A 55 -8.71 -10.10 -0.74
CA VAL A 55 -7.55 -10.25 -1.62
C VAL A 55 -8.00 -10.93 -2.92
N VAL A 56 -7.89 -10.20 -4.04
CA VAL A 56 -8.18 -10.75 -5.37
C VAL A 56 -6.88 -11.05 -6.09
N THR A 57 -6.59 -12.31 -6.38
CA THR A 57 -5.42 -12.68 -7.18
C THR A 57 -5.78 -12.66 -8.66
N TYR A 58 -5.03 -11.92 -9.47
CA TYR A 58 -5.16 -11.92 -10.93
C TYR A 58 -4.00 -12.68 -11.54
N VAL A 59 -4.31 -13.72 -12.32
CA VAL A 59 -3.32 -14.41 -13.17
C VAL A 59 -3.37 -13.77 -14.55
N PRO A 60 -2.27 -13.14 -15.01
CA PRO A 60 -2.27 -12.49 -16.30
C PRO A 60 -2.34 -13.52 -17.44
N LYS A 61 -3.10 -13.19 -18.50
CA LYS A 61 -3.18 -14.03 -19.71
C LYS A 61 -1.84 -14.20 -20.41
N ARG A 62 -0.95 -13.20 -20.30
CA ARG A 62 0.42 -13.21 -20.81
C ARG A 62 1.38 -13.13 -19.63
N ALA A 63 2.36 -14.04 -19.58
CA ALA A 63 3.33 -14.06 -18.49
C ALA A 63 4.12 -12.74 -18.42
N LEU A 64 4.65 -12.41 -17.24
CA LEU A 64 5.51 -11.23 -17.07
C LEU A 64 6.86 -11.40 -17.74
N SER A 65 7.35 -12.64 -17.86
CA SER A 65 8.60 -13.02 -18.54
C SER A 65 8.55 -12.86 -20.06
N GLU A 66 7.37 -12.70 -20.64
CA GLU A 66 7.15 -12.55 -22.08
C GLU A 66 7.10 -11.08 -22.52
N VAL A 67 7.46 -10.16 -21.61
CA VAL A 67 7.44 -8.72 -21.86
C VAL A 67 8.72 -8.31 -22.58
N GLU A 68 8.62 -7.98 -23.88
CA GLU A 68 9.75 -7.55 -24.72
C GLU A 68 10.10 -6.06 -24.55
N LYS A 69 9.17 -5.25 -24.07
CA LYS A 69 9.31 -3.80 -23.86
C LYS A 69 8.63 -3.42 -22.56
N ALA A 70 9.16 -2.42 -21.84
CA ALA A 70 8.56 -1.92 -20.61
C ALA A 70 7.07 -1.61 -20.84
N GLU A 71 6.21 -2.21 -20.01
CA GLU A 71 4.77 -2.06 -20.14
C GLU A 71 4.09 -1.81 -18.80
N GLU A 72 3.03 -0.99 -18.83
CA GLU A 72 2.20 -0.69 -17.68
C GLU A 72 0.94 -1.55 -17.73
N ARG A 73 0.73 -2.39 -16.70
CA ARG A 73 -0.50 -3.17 -16.54
C ARG A 73 -1.34 -2.53 -15.44
N ASN A 74 -2.48 -1.98 -15.83
CA ASN A 74 -3.48 -1.43 -14.91
C ASN A 74 -4.63 -2.43 -14.73
N ILE A 75 -4.83 -2.89 -13.51
CA ILE A 75 -5.94 -3.79 -13.17
C ILE A 75 -6.96 -3.02 -12.35
N GLU A 76 -8.16 -2.85 -12.91
CA GLU A 76 -9.29 -2.24 -12.23
C GLU A 76 -10.20 -3.33 -11.65
N VAL A 77 -10.64 -3.15 -10.40
CA VAL A 77 -11.58 -4.05 -9.73
C VAL A 77 -12.83 -3.25 -9.42
N SER A 78 -13.98 -3.72 -9.88
CA SER A 78 -15.28 -3.10 -9.63
C SER A 78 -16.26 -4.08 -9.01
N SER A 79 -17.24 -3.56 -8.26
CA SER A 79 -18.30 -4.34 -7.65
C SER A 79 -19.62 -4.13 -8.36
N ARG A 80 -20.42 -5.20 -8.48
CA ARG A 80 -21.80 -5.12 -8.97
C ARG A 80 -22.79 -4.67 -7.89
N ARG A 81 -22.38 -4.64 -6.62
CA ARG A 81 -23.24 -4.27 -5.48
C ARG A 81 -23.23 -2.76 -5.31
N ALA A 82 -24.41 -2.15 -5.38
CA ALA A 82 -24.58 -0.73 -5.07
C ALA A 82 -24.14 -0.42 -3.64
N GLY A 83 -23.38 0.67 -3.47
CA GLY A 83 -22.87 1.12 -2.17
C GLY A 83 -21.60 0.43 -1.68
N LEU A 84 -21.03 -0.52 -2.42
CA LEU A 84 -19.71 -1.08 -2.07
C LEU A 84 -18.60 -0.18 -2.62
N ILE A 85 -17.81 0.40 -1.72
CA ILE A 85 -16.60 1.14 -2.09
C ILE A 85 -15.49 0.12 -2.32
N VAL A 86 -15.07 -0.03 -3.57
CA VAL A 86 -13.93 -0.89 -3.92
C VAL A 86 -12.67 -0.05 -3.93
N GLN A 87 -11.74 -0.39 -3.05
CA GLN A 87 -10.42 0.21 -2.98
C GLN A 87 -9.42 -0.77 -3.64
N ALA A 88 -8.95 -0.43 -4.85
CA ALA A 88 -7.99 -1.24 -5.59
C ALA A 88 -7.06 -0.34 -6.42
N LYS A 89 -5.75 -0.45 -6.18
CA LYS A 89 -4.71 0.11 -7.07
C LYS A 89 -3.77 -1.00 -7.48
N ARG A 90 -3.58 -1.16 -8.79
CA ARG A 90 -2.73 -2.20 -9.37
C ARG A 90 -2.02 -1.65 -10.60
N LYS A 91 -1.11 -0.71 -10.36
CA LYS A 91 -0.13 -0.31 -11.35
C LYS A 91 1.07 -1.22 -11.17
N LEU A 92 1.19 -2.25 -12.01
CA LEU A 92 2.38 -3.08 -12.09
C LEU A 92 3.22 -2.56 -13.25
N ILE A 93 4.37 -1.97 -12.93
CA ILE A 93 5.39 -1.62 -13.92
C ILE A 93 6.25 -2.87 -14.11
N VAL A 94 6.27 -3.40 -15.32
CA VAL A 94 7.10 -4.55 -15.67
C VAL A 94 8.23 -4.06 -16.55
N GLU A 95 9.45 -4.17 -16.05
CA GLU A 95 10.67 -3.94 -16.83
C GLU A 95 11.10 -5.29 -17.45
N PRO A 96 11.59 -5.30 -18.70
CA PRO A 96 12.13 -6.52 -19.29
C PRO A 96 13.35 -6.99 -18.47
N GLU A 97 13.45 -8.29 -18.18
CA GLU A 97 14.69 -8.86 -17.64
C GLU A 97 15.83 -8.54 -18.61
N ASN A 98 16.87 -7.84 -18.12
CA ASN A 98 18.14 -7.74 -18.84
C ASN A 98 18.70 -9.17 -18.98
N ARG A 99 18.42 -9.81 -20.11
CA ARG A 99 19.10 -11.04 -20.54
C ARG A 99 20.45 -10.72 -21.16
#